data_AF-A0A3M1ZT42-F1
#
_entry.id   AF-A0A3M1ZT42-F1
#
_cell.length_a   1.000
_cell.length_b   1.000
_cell.length_c   1.000
_cell.angle_alpha   90.00
_cell.angle_beta   90.00
_cell.angle_gamma   90.00
#
_symmetry.space_group_name_H-M   'P 1'
#
loop_
_entity.id
_entity.type
_entity.pdbx_description
1 polymer ?
#
loop_
_entity_poly.entity_id
_entity_poly.type
_entity_poly.pdbx_seq_one_letter_code
_entity_poly.pdbx_strand_id
1 'polypeptide(L)'
;MAHTENREPADPRGETLKAILVAQIGVCREILEATRAAALAADALDIPGIEAAMARRGRALGELEHLEAEADELRGQDFAPPPLLAEHLAALSDLTVRIRQADAEARCAAERAQEEIQRRVRELQRGRRGLAGYRGPTDPTPRFADRKG
;
A
#
# COMPACT_ATOMS: atom_id res chain seq x y z
N MET A 1 -15.77 57.96 16.51
CA MET A 1 -14.59 57.30 17.09
C MET A 1 -14.33 56.05 16.26
N ALA A 2 -13.27 56.05 15.45
CA ALA A 2 -12.93 54.94 14.58
C ALA A 2 -12.20 53.87 15.40
N HIS A 3 -12.80 52.70 15.55
CA HIS A 3 -12.09 51.50 16.01
C HIS A 3 -11.31 50.96 14.81
N THR A 4 -10.05 51.37 14.68
CA THR A 4 -9.09 50.65 13.84
C THR A 4 -8.73 49.36 14.57
N GLU A 5 -9.42 48.27 14.23
CA GLU A 5 -8.89 46.93 14.46
C GLU A 5 -7.54 46.84 13.73
N ASN A 6 -6.45 47.04 14.46
CA ASN A 6 -5.12 46.67 14.02
C ASN A 6 -5.08 45.14 13.93
N ARG A 7 -5.60 44.59 12.82
CA ARG A 7 -5.22 43.25 12.40
C ARG A 7 -3.77 43.35 11.93
N GLU A 8 -2.87 42.94 12.81
CA GLU A 8 -1.50 42.62 12.43
C GLU A 8 -1.55 41.80 11.12
N PRO A 9 -0.82 42.20 10.07
CA PRO A 9 -0.84 41.44 8.82
C PRO A 9 -0.34 40.03 9.14
N ALA A 10 -1.17 39.02 8.87
CA ALA A 10 -0.80 37.63 9.03
C ALA A 10 0.52 37.39 8.29
N ASP A 11 1.52 36.84 8.98
CA ASP A 11 2.81 36.54 8.37
C ASP A 11 2.58 35.58 7.20
N PRO A 12 2.97 35.93 5.95
CA PRO A 12 2.74 35.09 4.79
C PRO A 12 3.39 33.71 4.95
N ARG A 13 4.47 33.59 5.74
CA ARG A 13 5.13 32.31 6.03
C ARG A 13 4.24 31.37 6.84
N GLY A 14 3.39 31.90 7.72
CA GLY A 14 2.43 31.12 8.49
C GLY A 14 1.33 30.49 7.61
N GLU A 15 0.83 31.23 6.62
CA GLU A 15 -0.12 30.68 5.63
C GLU A 15 0.56 29.66 4.71
N THR A 16 1.82 29.88 4.31
CA THR A 16 2.58 28.89 3.54
C THR A 16 2.81 27.60 4.31
N LEU A 17 3.24 27.66 5.58
CA LEU A 17 3.42 26.47 6.41
C LEU A 17 2.10 25.70 6.57
N LYS A 18 0.99 26.41 6.76
CA LYS A 18 -0.34 25.80 6.82
C LYS A 18 -0.70 25.08 5.52
N ALA A 19 -0.44 25.70 4.36
CA ALA A 19 -0.69 25.08 3.07
C ALA A 19 0.13 23.79 2.88
N ILE A 20 1.41 23.81 3.28
CA ILE A 20 2.28 22.62 3.23
C ILE A 20 1.75 21.52 4.13
N LEU A 21 1.31 21.83 5.36
CA LEU A 21 0.74 20.84 6.27
C LEU A 21 -0.55 20.22 5.72
N VAL A 22 -1.42 21.02 5.10
CA VAL A 22 -2.62 20.53 4.42
C VAL A 22 -2.24 19.59 3.27
N ALA A 23 -1.22 19.94 2.48
CA ALA A 23 -0.71 19.08 1.42
C ALA A 23 -0.13 17.76 1.96
N GLN A 24 0.69 17.82 3.03
CA GLN A 24 1.22 16.63 3.71
C GLN A 24 0.10 15.71 4.21
N ILE A 25 -0.98 16.25 4.77
CA ILE A 25 -2.15 15.45 5.17
C ILE A 25 -2.78 14.73 3.97
N GLY A 26 -2.90 15.42 2.83
CA GLY A 26 -3.39 14.84 1.59
C GLY A 26 -2.51 13.68 1.11
N VAL A 27 -1.20 13.88 1.06
CA VAL A 27 -0.22 12.87 0.65
C VAL A 27 -0.22 11.67 1.60
N CYS A 28 -0.26 11.89 2.92
CA CYS A 28 -0.37 10.81 3.91
C CYS A 28 -1.64 9.97 3.73
N ARG A 29 -2.76 10.58 3.32
CA ARG A 29 -3.99 9.82 2.99
C ARG A 29 -3.80 8.97 1.74
N GLU A 30 -3.17 9.49 0.69
CA GLU A 30 -2.85 8.71 -0.51
C GLU A 30 -1.92 7.54 -0.19
N ILE A 31 -0.90 7.73 0.65
CA ILE A 31 -0.03 6.64 1.14
C ILE A 31 -0.86 5.56 1.84
N LEU A 32 -1.74 5.97 2.77
CA LEU A 32 -2.61 5.04 3.50
C LEU A 32 -3.52 4.25 2.56
N GLU A 33 -4.15 4.92 1.59
CA GLU A 33 -5.03 4.28 0.61
C GLU A 33 -4.27 3.32 -0.30
N ALA A 34 -3.09 3.73 -0.78
CA ALA A 34 -2.23 2.88 -1.61
C ALA A 34 -1.72 1.65 -0.84
N THR A 35 -1.33 1.79 0.43
CA THR A 35 -0.94 0.65 1.27
C THR A 35 -2.11 -0.34 1.46
N ARG A 36 -3.32 0.17 1.74
CA ARG A 36 -4.52 -0.68 1.88
C ARG A 36 -4.88 -1.38 0.58
N ALA A 37 -4.80 -0.67 -0.55
CA ALA A 37 -5.03 -1.26 -1.87
C ALA A 37 -4.06 -2.41 -2.15
N ALA A 38 -2.78 -2.27 -1.76
CA ALA A 38 -1.81 -3.34 -1.92
C ALA A 38 -2.11 -4.56 -1.04
N ALA A 39 -2.58 -4.35 0.19
CA ALA A 39 -3.01 -5.45 1.07
C ALA A 39 -4.18 -6.23 0.45
N LEU A 40 -5.18 -5.53 -0.08
CA LEU A 40 -6.32 -6.15 -0.77
C LEU A 40 -5.90 -6.91 -2.04
N ALA A 41 -5.01 -6.33 -2.84
CA ALA A 41 -4.47 -6.97 -4.02
C ALA A 41 -3.64 -8.22 -3.67
N ALA A 42 -2.88 -8.18 -2.56
CA ALA A 42 -2.15 -9.33 -2.05
C ALA A 42 -3.08 -10.47 -1.62
N ASP A 43 -4.14 -10.18 -0.84
CA ASP A 43 -5.13 -11.18 -0.45
C ASP A 43 -5.84 -11.80 -1.69
N ALA A 44 -5.99 -11.04 -2.78
CA ALA A 44 -6.55 -11.50 -4.04
C ALA A 44 -5.54 -12.22 -4.97
N LEU A 45 -4.25 -12.26 -4.62
CA LEU A 45 -3.16 -12.70 -5.50
C LEU A 45 -3.10 -11.93 -6.83
N ASP A 46 -3.51 -10.66 -6.82
CA ASP A 46 -3.56 -9.76 -7.98
C ASP A 46 -2.23 -8.99 -8.11
N ILE A 47 -1.28 -9.56 -8.85
CA ILE A 47 0.05 -8.97 -9.06
C ILE A 47 -0.02 -7.57 -9.70
N PRO A 48 -0.77 -7.35 -10.82
CA PRO A 48 -0.94 -6.01 -11.36
C PRO A 48 -1.50 -4.99 -10.36
N GLY A 49 -2.47 -5.40 -9.54
CA GLY A 49 -3.02 -4.57 -8.47
C GLY A 49 -1.98 -4.16 -7.43
N ILE A 50 -1.12 -5.10 -7.00
CA ILE A 50 -0.01 -4.83 -6.08
C ILE A 50 0.96 -3.83 -6.70
N GLU A 51 1.38 -4.04 -7.95
CA GLU A 51 2.32 -3.16 -8.66
C GLU A 51 1.77 -1.74 -8.80
N ALA A 52 0.50 -1.61 -9.20
CA ALA A 52 -0.15 -0.31 -9.34
C ALA A 52 -0.24 0.44 -7.99
N ALA A 53 -0.60 -0.27 -6.91
CA ALA A 53 -0.67 0.29 -5.57
C ALA A 53 0.71 0.71 -5.05
N MET A 54 1.75 -0.12 -5.24
CA MET A 54 3.12 0.21 -4.84
C MET A 54 3.69 1.39 -5.63
N ALA A 55 3.39 1.49 -6.93
CA ALA A 55 3.80 2.63 -7.74
C ALA A 55 3.15 3.94 -7.29
N ARG A 56 1.86 3.91 -6.93
CA ARG A 56 1.15 5.07 -6.33
C ARG A 56 1.80 5.47 -5.00
N ARG A 57 2.02 4.51 -4.10
CA ARG A 57 2.67 4.73 -2.80
C ARG A 57 4.06 5.35 -2.95
N GLY A 58 4.85 4.85 -3.90
CA GLY A 58 6.21 5.36 -4.17
C GLY A 58 6.21 6.82 -4.63
N ARG A 59 5.27 7.21 -5.50
CA ARG A 59 5.14 8.63 -5.90
C ARG A 59 4.74 9.52 -4.73
N ALA A 60 3.74 9.10 -3.95
CA ALA A 60 3.28 9.84 -2.79
C ALA A 60 4.38 10.02 -1.73
N LEU A 61 5.23 9.01 -1.50
CA LEU A 61 6.38 9.14 -0.61
C LEU A 61 7.38 10.20 -1.10
N GLY A 62 7.69 10.23 -2.40
CA GLY A 62 8.57 11.27 -2.96
C GLY A 62 7.98 12.68 -2.84
N GLU A 63 6.66 12.83 -3.01
CA GLU A 63 5.97 14.11 -2.77
C GLU A 63 6.02 14.51 -1.29
N LEU A 64 5.88 13.55 -0.36
CA LEU A 64 5.97 13.81 1.07
C LEU A 64 7.36 14.29 1.48
N GLU A 65 8.42 13.64 0.98
CA GLU A 65 9.82 14.04 1.25
C GLU A 65 10.08 15.48 0.79
N HIS A 66 9.53 15.89 -0.35
CA HIS A 66 9.64 17.26 -0.84
C HIS A 66 8.93 18.27 0.08
N LEU A 67 7.69 17.96 0.48
CA LEU A 67 6.92 18.82 1.38
C LEU A 67 7.52 18.91 2.79
N GLU A 68 8.15 17.84 3.29
CA GLU A 68 8.88 17.86 4.56
C GLU A 68 10.08 18.80 4.49
N ALA A 69 10.85 18.78 3.40
CA ALA A 69 11.95 19.71 3.19
C ALA A 69 11.46 21.17 3.16
N GLU A 70 10.38 21.47 2.43
CA GLU A 70 9.80 22.82 2.40
C GLU A 70 9.31 23.29 3.79
N ALA A 71 8.68 22.39 4.55
CA ALA A 71 8.20 22.69 5.90
C ALA A 71 9.37 23.01 6.84
N ASP A 72 10.46 22.26 6.76
CA ASP A 72 11.64 22.45 7.61
C ASP A 72 12.42 23.71 7.25
N GLU A 73 12.54 24.05 5.96
CA GLU A 73 13.10 25.33 5.51
C GLU A 73 12.33 26.54 6.06
N LEU A 74 10.99 26.45 6.11
CA LEU A 74 10.15 27.50 6.70
C LEU A 74 10.30 27.56 8.21
N ARG A 75 10.27 26.42 8.92
CA ARG A 75 10.42 26.37 10.38
C ARG A 75 11.77 26.89 10.87
N GLY A 76 12.82 26.81 10.04
CA GLY A 76 14.12 27.40 10.32
C GLY A 76 14.14 28.94 10.29
N GLN A 77 13.05 29.56 9.82
CA GLN A 77 12.89 31.01 9.80
C GLN A 77 12.20 31.48 11.08
N ASP A 78 12.65 32.61 11.63
CA ASP A 78 12.04 33.18 12.84
C ASP A 78 10.68 33.81 12.48
N PHE A 79 9.60 33.07 12.74
CA PHE A 79 8.23 33.49 12.50
C PHE A 79 7.26 32.86 13.52
N ALA A 80 6.17 33.57 13.83
CA ALA A 80 5.17 33.07 14.76
C ALA A 80 4.32 31.97 14.08
N PRO A 81 4.30 30.73 14.61
CA PRO A 81 3.54 29.65 14.01
C PRO A 81 2.03 29.93 14.03
N PRO A 82 1.28 29.51 12.99
CA PRO A 82 -0.15 29.76 12.89
C PRO A 82 -0.92 29.02 14.01
N PRO A 83 -2.00 29.60 14.55
CA PRO A 83 -2.77 29.01 15.65
C PRO A 83 -3.38 27.63 15.34
N LEU A 84 -3.61 27.31 14.07
CA LEU A 84 -4.14 26.01 13.61
C LEU A 84 -3.06 24.92 13.46
N LEU A 85 -1.80 25.22 13.76
CA LEU A 85 -0.69 24.28 13.61
C LEU A 85 -0.91 22.98 14.42
N ALA A 86 -1.43 23.09 15.64
CA ALA A 86 -1.63 21.96 16.53
C ALA A 86 -2.61 20.91 15.97
N GLU A 87 -3.70 21.35 15.33
CA GLU A 87 -4.71 20.45 14.75
C GLU A 87 -4.14 19.67 13.56
N HIS A 88 -3.35 20.34 12.71
CA HIS A 88 -2.72 19.71 11.55
C HIS A 88 -1.65 18.70 11.98
N LEU A 89 -0.86 19.03 12.99
CA LEU A 89 0.13 18.11 13.58
C LEU A 89 -0.55 16.89 14.23
N ALA A 90 -1.67 17.09 14.92
CA ALA A 90 -2.46 15.98 15.47
C ALA A 90 -2.99 15.06 14.36
N ALA A 91 -3.49 15.63 13.26
CA ALA A 91 -3.95 14.87 12.10
C ALA A 91 -2.82 14.07 11.43
N LEU A 92 -1.63 14.67 11.27
CA LEU A 92 -0.44 13.97 10.73
C LEU A 92 0.03 12.84 11.66
N SER A 93 -0.02 13.06 12.97
CA SER A 93 0.30 12.03 13.97
C SER A 93 -0.65 10.83 13.87
N ASP A 94 -1.96 11.06 13.84
CA ASP A 94 -2.98 10.01 13.66
C ASP A 94 -2.79 9.27 12.32
N LEU A 95 -2.55 9.99 11.22
CA LEU A 95 -2.28 9.38 9.92
C LEU A 95 -1.02 8.51 9.93
N THR A 96 0.04 8.95 10.60
CA THR A 96 1.28 8.17 10.74
C THR A 96 1.02 6.83 11.43
N VAL A 97 0.22 6.84 12.50
CA VAL A 97 -0.17 5.60 13.20
C VAL A 97 -0.97 4.69 12.27
N ARG A 98 -1.94 5.23 11.53
CA ARG A 98 -2.77 4.46 10.59
C ARG A 98 -1.96 3.87 9.44
N ILE A 99 -0.98 4.60 8.91
CA ILE A 99 -0.07 4.11 7.87
C ILE A 99 0.74 2.93 8.40
N ARG A 100 1.29 3.03 9.61
CA ARG A 100 2.03 1.92 10.24
C ARG A 100 1.17 0.67 10.45
N GLN A 101 -0.08 0.86 10.86
CA GLN A 101 -1.05 -0.24 10.97
C GLN A 101 -1.33 -0.88 9.61
N ALA A 102 -1.60 -0.07 8.59
CA ALA A 102 -1.84 -0.55 7.23
C ALA A 102 -0.60 -1.26 6.65
N ASP A 103 0.61 -0.80 6.93
CA ASP A 103 1.85 -1.46 6.51
C ASP A 103 2.00 -2.84 7.17
N ALA A 104 1.63 -2.98 8.45
CA ALA A 104 1.61 -4.27 9.14
C ALA A 104 0.56 -5.21 8.53
N GLU A 105 -0.64 -4.71 8.24
CA GLU A 105 -1.70 -5.47 7.57
C GLU A 105 -1.27 -5.95 6.17
N ALA A 106 -0.64 -5.07 5.38
CA ALA A 106 -0.13 -5.40 4.06
C ALA A 106 0.97 -6.48 4.10
N ARG A 107 1.85 -6.45 5.12
CA ARG A 107 2.85 -7.50 5.33
C ARG A 107 2.20 -8.84 5.65
N CYS A 108 1.23 -8.86 6.57
CA CYS A 108 0.51 -10.09 6.89
C CYS A 108 -0.26 -10.63 5.67
N ALA A 109 -0.85 -9.76 4.83
CA ALA A 109 -1.49 -10.16 3.59
C ALA A 109 -0.50 -10.79 2.59
N ALA A 110 0.68 -10.19 2.44
CA ALA A 110 1.74 -10.74 1.59
C ALA A 110 2.24 -12.11 2.09
N GLU A 111 2.39 -12.29 3.41
CA GLU A 111 2.76 -13.58 4.00
C GLU A 111 1.72 -14.66 3.71
N ARG A 112 0.42 -14.36 3.92
CA ARG A 112 -0.68 -15.27 3.58
C ARG A 112 -0.69 -15.63 2.09
N ALA A 113 -0.51 -14.64 1.22
CA ALA A 113 -0.43 -14.83 -0.22
C ALA A 113 0.72 -15.80 -0.59
N GLN A 114 1.89 -15.61 0.02
CA GLN A 114 3.05 -16.45 -0.20
C GLN A 114 2.81 -17.90 0.28
N GLU A 115 2.20 -18.09 1.45
CA GLU A 115 1.84 -19.41 1.96
C GLU A 115 0.87 -20.15 1.02
N GLU A 116 -0.15 -19.46 0.53
CA GLU A 116 -1.14 -20.02 -0.41
C GLU A 116 -0.48 -20.40 -1.76
N ILE A 117 0.39 -19.54 -2.29
CA ILE A 117 1.17 -19.87 -3.49
C ILE A 117 2.02 -21.12 -3.25
N GLN A 118 2.75 -21.18 -2.14
CA GLN A 118 3.57 -22.35 -1.80
C GLN A 118 2.74 -23.62 -1.65
N ARG A 119 1.55 -23.52 -1.04
CA ARG A 119 0.61 -24.63 -0.93
C ARG A 119 0.19 -25.13 -2.32
N ARG A 120 -0.27 -24.25 -3.21
CA ARG A 120 -0.67 -24.59 -4.58
C ARG A 120 0.48 -25.24 -5.36
N VAL A 121 1.70 -24.72 -5.22
CA VAL A 121 2.89 -25.31 -5.84
C VAL A 121 3.13 -26.73 -5.34
N ARG A 122 3.03 -26.99 -4.04
CA ARG A 122 3.18 -28.34 -3.46
C ARG A 122 2.11 -29.29 -3.97
N GLU A 123 0.86 -28.83 -4.06
CA GLU A 123 -0.26 -29.61 -4.61
C GLU A 123 -0.02 -29.99 -6.08
N LEU A 124 0.37 -29.03 -6.92
CA LEU A 124 0.73 -29.26 -8.32
C LEU A 124 1.90 -30.26 -8.46
N GLN A 125 2.93 -30.14 -7.63
CA GLN A 125 4.06 -31.06 -7.63
C GLN A 125 3.69 -32.49 -7.21
N ARG A 126 2.72 -32.65 -6.28
CA ARG A 126 2.17 -33.97 -5.91
C ARG A 126 1.33 -34.54 -7.05
N GLY A 127 0.43 -33.74 -7.64
CA GLY A 127 -0.38 -34.15 -8.80
C GLY A 127 0.47 -34.58 -9.99
N ARG A 128 1.54 -33.84 -10.30
CA ARG A 128 2.50 -34.20 -11.36
C ARG A 128 3.19 -35.55 -11.10
N ARG A 129 3.56 -35.85 -9.86
CA ARG A 129 4.11 -37.16 -9.48
C ARG A 129 3.08 -38.28 -9.60
N GLY A 130 1.83 -38.03 -9.21
CA GLY A 130 0.73 -38.97 -9.38
C GLY A 130 0.47 -39.32 -10.85
N LEU A 131 0.50 -38.32 -11.74
CA LEU A 131 0.37 -38.52 -13.18
C LEU A 131 1.58 -39.23 -13.81
N ALA A 132 2.80 -38.93 -13.35
CA ALA A 132 3.99 -39.65 -13.82
C ALA A 132 4.00 -41.14 -13.43
N GLY A 133 3.35 -41.50 -12.32
CA GLY A 133 3.13 -42.89 -11.89
C GLY A 133 1.87 -43.53 -12.47
N TYR A 134 0.99 -42.76 -13.12
CA TYR A 134 -0.23 -43.27 -13.73
C TYR A 134 0.10 -43.96 -15.05
N ARG A 135 0.27 -45.29 -15.01
CA ARG A 135 0.04 -46.11 -16.21
C ARG A 135 -1.47 -46.15 -16.41
N GLY A 136 -1.97 -45.42 -17.42
CA GLY A 136 -3.36 -45.57 -17.85
C GLY A 136 -3.70 -47.04 -18.12
N PRO A 137 -4.99 -47.40 -18.22
CA PRO A 137 -5.38 -48.76 -18.58
C PRO A 137 -4.71 -49.09 -19.91
N THR A 138 -3.64 -49.88 -19.86
CA THR A 138 -3.05 -50.49 -21.03
C THR A 138 -4.15 -51.37 -21.58
N ASP A 139 -4.74 -50.92 -22.68
CA ASP A 139 -5.71 -51.61 -23.50
C ASP A 139 -5.47 -53.13 -23.42
N PRO A 140 -6.31 -53.92 -22.71
CA PRO A 140 -6.21 -55.36 -22.80
C PRO A 140 -6.83 -55.69 -24.14
N THR A 141 -6.01 -55.61 -25.21
CA THR A 141 -6.42 -56.08 -26.53
C THR A 141 -7.00 -57.49 -26.30
N PRO A 142 -8.30 -57.72 -26.56
CA PRO A 142 -8.86 -59.03 -26.37
C PRO A 142 -8.15 -59.92 -27.38
N ARG A 143 -7.32 -60.85 -26.89
CA ARG A 143 -6.83 -61.97 -27.68
C ARG A 143 -8.07 -62.78 -28.04
N PHE A 144 -8.64 -62.51 -29.19
CA PHE A 144 -9.52 -63.45 -29.85
C PHE A 144 -8.67 -64.69 -30.10
N ALA A 145 -8.81 -65.67 -29.21
CA ALA A 145 -8.28 -67.00 -29.41
C ALA A 145 -8.94 -67.54 -30.67
N ASP A 146 -8.14 -67.72 -31.72
CA ASP A 146 -8.52 -68.48 -32.91
C ASP A 146 -8.93 -69.89 -32.48
N ARG A 147 -10.23 -70.09 -32.29
CA ARG A 147 -10.84 -71.40 -32.20
C ARG A 147 -11.24 -71.77 -33.64
N LYS A 148 -10.27 -72.25 -34.42
CA LYS A 148 -10.59 -73.03 -35.61
C LYS A 148 -10.78 -74.48 -35.19
N GLY A 149 -11.97 -75.00 -35.50
CA GLY A 149 -12.33 -76.41 -35.34
C GLY A 149 -11.78 -77.29 -36.44
#